data_AF-A0A1A9S2C7-F1
#
_entry.id   AF-A0A1A9S2C7-F1
#
_cell.length_a   1.000
_cell.length_b   1.000
_cell.length_c   1.000
_cell.angle_alpha   90.00
_cell.angle_beta   90.00
_cell.angle_gamma   90.00
#
_symmetry.space_group_name_H-M   'P 1'
#
loop_
_entity.id
_entity.type
_entity.pdbx_description
1 polymer ?
#
loop_
_entity_poly.entity_id
_entity_poly.type
_entity_poly.pdbx_seq_one_letter_code
_entity_poly.pdbx_strand_id
1 'polypeptide(L)'
;MYIAPEFIRPFPPPEDVFSDDIERHAQFFLPICSLNLRFIQPEHGDYWLHFVQPADIYDGSIGENTQPFHSRYNFEDSICFDVDAGGKYRFSGDWRFFDAETEIPADVIAKAREKMEKHHISWQRALPQPYRMIDFDGIRHAREQNHQAYQLIKAFYLKHGRLPLSLYGWGKAVAGAENSSAALAAFEQFDQANEQEYVRHNMPAPTKPSCCKTQAASAPISKHG
;
A
#
# COMPACT_ATOMS: atom_id res chain seq x y z
N MET A 1 -19.15 9.79 1.47
CA MET A 1 -19.60 9.16 0.21
C MET A 1 -19.76 7.67 0.50
N TYR A 2 -20.96 7.11 0.29
CA TYR A 2 -21.26 5.69 0.56
C TYR A 2 -21.43 5.03 -0.83
N ILE A 3 -20.48 4.18 -1.24
CA ILE A 3 -20.61 3.42 -2.48
C ILE A 3 -21.39 2.15 -2.13
N ALA A 4 -22.47 1.86 -2.87
CA ALA A 4 -23.30 0.70 -2.60
C ALA A 4 -22.49 -0.61 -2.79
N PRO A 5 -22.69 -1.66 -1.97
CA PRO A 5 -21.87 -2.87 -2.00
C PRO A 5 -21.79 -3.56 -3.37
N GLU A 6 -22.83 -3.45 -4.19
CA GLU A 6 -22.87 -3.99 -5.56
C GLU A 6 -21.90 -3.28 -6.53
N PHE A 7 -21.44 -2.07 -6.18
CA PHE A 7 -20.54 -1.27 -7.02
C PHE A 7 -19.10 -1.24 -6.52
N ILE A 8 -18.77 -1.94 -5.44
CA ILE A 8 -17.42 -1.98 -4.86
C ILE A 8 -17.04 -3.39 -4.45
N ARG A 9 -15.82 -3.81 -4.82
CA ARG A 9 -15.20 -5.06 -4.35
C ARG A 9 -13.89 -4.72 -3.66
N PRO A 10 -13.86 -4.63 -2.33
CA PRO A 10 -12.62 -4.45 -1.58
C PRO A 10 -11.76 -5.72 -1.69
N PHE A 11 -10.45 -5.55 -1.94
CA PHE A 11 -9.48 -6.65 -2.02
C PHE A 11 -9.95 -7.83 -2.91
N PRO A 12 -10.31 -7.57 -4.18
CA PRO A 12 -10.75 -8.63 -5.10
C PRO A 12 -9.63 -9.67 -5.25
N PRO A 13 -9.97 -10.94 -5.50
CA PRO A 13 -8.95 -11.94 -5.73
C PRO A 13 -8.22 -11.66 -7.08
N PRO A 14 -6.94 -12.03 -7.23
CA PRO A 14 -6.18 -11.72 -8.45
C PRO A 14 -6.82 -12.22 -9.74
N GLU A 15 -7.49 -13.37 -9.72
CA GLU A 15 -8.20 -13.95 -10.86
C GLU A 15 -9.36 -13.09 -11.37
N ASP A 16 -9.90 -12.19 -10.54
CA ASP A 16 -10.94 -11.23 -10.96
C ASP A 16 -10.34 -9.98 -11.61
N VAL A 17 -9.02 -9.76 -11.46
CA VAL A 17 -8.34 -8.54 -11.88
C VAL A 17 -7.43 -8.77 -13.07
N PHE A 18 -6.72 -9.90 -13.13
CA PHE A 18 -5.70 -10.16 -14.14
C PHE A 18 -6.15 -11.21 -15.15
N SER A 19 -5.74 -11.05 -16.41
CA SER A 19 -6.18 -11.91 -17.53
C SER A 19 -5.24 -13.08 -17.84
N ASP A 20 -3.98 -12.97 -17.45
CA ASP A 20 -2.89 -13.90 -17.75
C ASP A 20 -1.92 -13.99 -16.58
N ASP A 21 -1.07 -15.03 -16.56
CA ASP A 21 -0.06 -15.32 -15.53
C ASP A 21 -0.44 -14.78 -14.14
N ILE A 22 -1.55 -15.29 -13.60
CA ILE A 22 -2.18 -14.75 -12.38
C ILE A 22 -1.21 -14.80 -11.21
N GLU A 23 -0.40 -15.85 -11.15
CA GLU A 23 0.61 -16.01 -10.11
C GLU A 23 1.66 -14.91 -10.19
N ARG A 24 2.22 -14.63 -11.36
CA ARG A 24 3.20 -13.56 -11.53
C ARG A 24 2.59 -12.18 -11.29
N HIS A 25 1.39 -11.91 -11.80
CA HIS A 25 0.71 -10.65 -11.52
C HIS A 25 0.49 -10.46 -10.02
N ALA A 26 0.03 -11.50 -9.31
CA ALA A 26 -0.19 -11.43 -7.87
C ALA A 26 1.11 -11.20 -7.08
N GLN A 27 2.28 -11.56 -7.61
CA GLN A 27 3.56 -11.25 -6.99
C GLN A 27 3.91 -9.76 -7.04
N PHE A 28 3.53 -9.05 -8.11
CA PHE A 28 3.92 -7.66 -8.34
C PHE A 28 2.82 -6.63 -8.16
N PHE A 29 1.55 -7.05 -8.23
CA PHE A 29 0.39 -6.17 -8.20
C PHE A 29 -0.62 -6.68 -7.20
N LEU A 30 -0.87 -5.88 -6.17
CA LEU A 30 -1.72 -6.19 -5.04
C LEU A 30 -3.09 -5.54 -5.25
N PRO A 31 -4.17 -6.29 -5.55
CA PRO A 31 -5.47 -5.69 -5.79
C PRO A 31 -6.08 -5.12 -4.50
N ILE A 32 -6.32 -3.82 -4.46
CA ILE A 32 -6.82 -3.13 -3.27
C ILE A 32 -8.33 -2.90 -3.31
N CYS A 33 -8.89 -2.62 -4.49
CA CYS A 33 -10.30 -2.32 -4.67
C CYS A 33 -10.69 -2.44 -6.15
N SER A 34 -11.93 -2.85 -6.43
CA SER A 34 -12.55 -2.65 -7.74
C SER A 34 -13.81 -1.82 -7.61
N LEU A 35 -14.05 -0.91 -8.55
CA LEU A 35 -15.26 -0.12 -8.65
C LEU A 35 -15.98 -0.44 -9.95
N ASN A 36 -17.27 -0.71 -9.85
CA ASN A 36 -18.10 -0.95 -11.03
C ASN A 36 -18.53 0.39 -11.64
N LEU A 37 -18.27 0.63 -12.91
CA LEU A 37 -18.56 1.92 -13.54
C LEU A 37 -20.06 2.16 -13.80
N ARG A 38 -20.95 1.20 -13.53
CA ARG A 38 -22.40 1.35 -13.68
C ARG A 38 -23.02 2.48 -12.86
N PHE A 39 -22.39 2.92 -11.77
CA PHE A 39 -22.90 4.08 -11.04
C PHE A 39 -22.64 5.41 -11.77
N ILE A 40 -21.73 5.43 -12.75
CA ILE A 40 -21.42 6.59 -13.61
C ILE A 40 -22.08 6.43 -14.98
N GLN A 41 -22.01 5.23 -15.55
CA GLN A 41 -22.48 4.89 -16.90
C GLN A 41 -23.26 3.56 -16.89
N PRO A 42 -24.52 3.56 -16.39
CA PRO A 42 -25.34 2.35 -16.24
C PRO A 42 -25.55 1.55 -17.54
N GLU A 43 -25.56 2.23 -18.67
CA GLU A 43 -25.84 1.70 -20.01
C GLU A 43 -24.68 0.92 -20.64
N HIS A 44 -23.45 1.09 -20.13
CA HIS A 44 -22.24 0.52 -20.71
C HIS A 44 -21.89 -0.90 -20.19
N GLY A 45 -22.81 -1.52 -19.43
CA GLY A 45 -22.65 -2.90 -18.94
C GLY A 45 -21.81 -3.01 -17.67
N ASP A 46 -21.39 -4.23 -17.33
CA ASP A 46 -20.69 -4.55 -16.06
C ASP A 46 -19.18 -4.39 -16.21
N TYR A 47 -18.71 -3.14 -16.22
CA TYR A 47 -17.28 -2.82 -16.33
C TYR A 47 -16.68 -2.48 -14.97
N TRP A 48 -15.58 -3.13 -14.61
CA TRP A 48 -14.89 -2.94 -13.34
C TRP A 48 -13.56 -2.21 -13.55
N LEU A 49 -13.38 -1.10 -12.84
CA LEU A 49 -12.10 -0.41 -12.72
C LEU A 49 -11.36 -0.97 -11.50
N HIS A 50 -10.20 -1.57 -11.73
CA HIS A 50 -9.38 -2.15 -10.68
C HIS A 50 -8.28 -1.18 -10.23
N PHE A 51 -8.14 -1.05 -8.91
CA PHE A 51 -7.04 -0.36 -8.26
C PHE A 51 -6.06 -1.41 -7.74
N VAL A 52 -4.81 -1.28 -8.15
CA VAL A 52 -3.72 -2.18 -7.81
C VAL A 52 -2.56 -1.39 -7.22
N GLN A 53 -1.93 -1.94 -6.19
CA GLN A 53 -0.72 -1.39 -5.59
C GLN A 53 0.49 -2.21 -6.05
N PRO A 54 1.56 -1.59 -6.57
CA PRO A 54 2.79 -2.31 -6.87
C PRO A 54 3.42 -2.85 -5.57
N ALA A 55 3.85 -4.12 -5.60
CA ALA A 55 4.49 -4.77 -4.46
C ALA A 55 5.97 -4.38 -4.31
N ASP A 56 6.61 -3.93 -5.38
CA ASP A 56 8.05 -3.62 -5.45
C ASP A 56 8.39 -2.16 -5.12
N ILE A 57 7.46 -1.39 -4.55
CA ILE A 57 7.79 -0.03 -4.08
C ILE A 57 8.87 -0.14 -3.01
N TYR A 58 10.06 0.37 -3.34
CA TYR A 58 11.24 0.38 -2.51
C TYR A 58 11.85 1.78 -2.53
N ASP A 59 12.16 2.32 -1.35
CA ASP A 59 12.59 3.71 -1.16
C ASP A 59 11.68 4.77 -1.83
N GLY A 60 10.39 4.43 -1.98
CA GLY A 60 9.36 5.35 -2.45
C GLY A 60 9.16 5.43 -3.97
N SER A 61 9.93 4.71 -4.77
CA SER A 61 9.79 4.68 -6.24
C SER A 61 9.72 3.24 -6.76
N ILE A 62 9.15 3.08 -7.95
CA ILE A 62 9.26 1.84 -8.72
C ILE A 62 9.90 2.08 -10.08
N GLY A 63 10.82 1.19 -10.47
CA GLY A 63 11.48 1.21 -11.77
C GLY A 63 12.62 2.23 -11.89
N GLU A 64 13.07 2.85 -10.80
CA GLU A 64 14.19 3.81 -10.78
C GLU A 64 15.49 3.20 -11.33
N ASN A 65 15.71 1.89 -11.22
CA ASN A 65 16.98 1.25 -11.64
C ASN A 65 16.85 0.39 -12.92
N THR A 66 15.69 0.44 -13.58
CA THR A 66 15.34 -0.46 -14.69
C THR A 66 15.11 0.27 -16.01
N GLN A 67 15.73 1.44 -16.22
CA GLN A 67 15.58 2.25 -17.45
C GLN A 67 15.75 1.46 -18.76
N PRO A 68 16.68 0.49 -18.88
CA PRO A 68 16.78 -0.32 -20.09
C PRO A 68 15.53 -1.13 -20.45
N PHE A 69 14.63 -1.34 -19.48
CA PHE A 69 13.37 -2.07 -19.62
C PHE A 69 12.15 -1.13 -19.64
N HIS A 70 12.36 0.20 -19.59
CA HIS A 70 11.29 1.17 -19.71
C HIS A 70 10.71 1.21 -21.12
N SER A 71 9.47 1.66 -21.19
CA SER A 71 8.75 1.94 -22.43
C SER A 71 8.11 3.32 -22.34
N ARG A 72 7.37 3.73 -23.38
CA ARG A 72 6.62 4.99 -23.38
C ARG A 72 5.63 5.12 -22.22
N TYR A 73 5.08 4.00 -21.75
CA TYR A 73 3.99 3.97 -20.78
C TYR A 73 4.36 3.26 -19.47
N ASN A 74 5.54 2.63 -19.43
CA ASN A 74 6.07 1.98 -18.25
C ASN A 74 7.45 2.57 -17.98
N PHE A 75 7.52 3.49 -17.04
CA PHE A 75 8.75 4.19 -16.63
C PHE A 75 8.67 4.43 -15.12
N GLU A 76 9.63 5.15 -14.55
CA GLU A 76 9.63 5.44 -13.12
C GLU A 76 8.27 5.97 -12.61
N ASP A 77 7.71 5.29 -11.61
CA ASP A 77 6.39 5.54 -11.03
C ASP A 77 5.19 5.53 -12.01
N SER A 78 5.37 4.92 -13.18
CA SER A 78 4.32 4.76 -14.18
C SER A 78 4.22 3.32 -14.65
N ILE A 79 3.05 2.71 -14.45
CA ILE A 79 2.76 1.33 -14.86
C ILE A 79 1.48 1.35 -15.69
N CYS A 80 1.51 0.67 -16.82
CA CYS A 80 0.40 0.58 -17.75
C CYS A 80 -0.04 -0.87 -17.94
N PHE A 81 -1.35 -1.07 -17.99
CA PHE A 81 -1.97 -2.35 -18.30
C PHE A 81 -2.70 -2.26 -19.64
N ASP A 82 -2.60 -3.32 -20.43
CA ASP A 82 -3.61 -3.59 -21.44
C ASP A 82 -4.87 -4.07 -20.71
N VAL A 83 -6.04 -3.65 -21.19
CA VAL A 83 -7.32 -4.10 -20.64
C VAL A 83 -8.03 -4.96 -21.67
N ASP A 84 -8.37 -6.18 -21.30
CA ASP A 84 -9.05 -7.12 -22.19
C ASP A 84 -10.55 -6.81 -22.33
N ALA A 85 -11.24 -7.55 -23.22
CA ALA A 85 -12.68 -7.37 -23.45
C ALA A 85 -13.55 -7.67 -22.22
N GLY A 86 -13.01 -8.37 -21.22
CA GLY A 86 -13.65 -8.63 -19.93
C GLY A 86 -13.31 -7.61 -18.83
N GLY A 87 -12.52 -6.58 -19.15
CA GLY A 87 -12.08 -5.56 -18.19
C GLY A 87 -10.88 -5.98 -17.33
N LYS A 88 -10.28 -7.15 -17.59
CA LYS A 88 -9.13 -7.64 -16.82
C LYS A 88 -7.84 -7.06 -17.37
N TYR A 89 -6.88 -6.90 -16.47
CA TYR A 89 -5.61 -6.27 -16.74
C TYR A 89 -4.56 -7.31 -17.14
N ARG A 90 -3.74 -6.94 -18.11
CA ARG A 90 -2.47 -7.59 -18.44
C ARG A 90 -1.37 -6.55 -18.37
N PHE A 91 -0.28 -6.84 -17.67
CA PHE A 91 0.86 -5.94 -17.66
C PHE A 91 1.41 -5.75 -19.09
N SER A 92 1.48 -4.49 -19.53
CA SER A 92 1.89 -4.15 -20.91
C SER A 92 3.41 -4.01 -21.10
N GLY A 93 4.16 -4.05 -20.00
CA GLY A 93 5.61 -3.82 -19.99
C GLY A 93 6.45 -5.08 -20.06
N ASP A 94 7.77 -4.87 -20.01
CA ASP A 94 8.74 -5.94 -19.81
C ASP A 94 8.80 -6.26 -18.31
N TRP A 95 8.65 -7.52 -17.92
CA TRP A 95 8.72 -7.90 -16.50
C TRP A 95 10.03 -7.56 -15.82
N ARG A 96 11.13 -7.40 -16.58
CA ARG A 96 12.42 -6.91 -16.06
C ARG A 96 12.37 -5.43 -15.63
N PHE A 97 11.25 -4.74 -15.88
CA PHE A 97 10.92 -3.47 -15.24
C PHE A 97 10.94 -3.58 -13.71
N PHE A 98 10.54 -4.72 -13.18
CA PHE A 98 10.66 -5.04 -11.76
C PHE A 98 12.07 -5.54 -11.48
N ASP A 99 12.79 -4.86 -10.60
CA ASP A 99 14.16 -5.21 -10.23
C ASP A 99 14.29 -6.66 -9.73
N ALA A 100 13.26 -7.19 -9.06
CA ALA A 100 13.22 -8.58 -8.59
C ALA A 100 13.21 -9.63 -9.72
N GLU A 101 12.79 -9.27 -10.93
CA GLU A 101 12.79 -10.12 -12.13
C GLU A 101 14.09 -9.99 -12.93
N THR A 102 14.98 -9.08 -12.53
CA THR A 102 16.24 -8.86 -13.23
C THR A 102 17.25 -9.94 -12.85
N GLU A 103 17.37 -10.97 -13.68
CA GLU A 103 18.46 -11.92 -13.56
C GLU A 103 19.77 -11.34 -14.12
N ILE A 104 20.86 -11.50 -13.36
CA ILE A 104 22.21 -11.17 -13.84
C ILE A 104 22.73 -12.37 -14.65
N PRO A 105 23.04 -12.23 -15.95
CA PRO A 105 23.55 -13.32 -16.76
C PRO A 105 24.83 -13.93 -16.17
N ALA A 106 24.98 -15.25 -16.29
CA ALA A 106 26.11 -15.97 -15.68
C ALA A 106 27.48 -15.47 -16.18
N ASP A 107 27.58 -15.04 -17.44
CA ASP A 107 28.82 -14.47 -17.98
C ASP A 107 29.12 -13.08 -17.39
N VAL A 108 28.09 -12.29 -17.09
CA VAL A 108 28.21 -11.01 -16.36
C VAL A 108 28.67 -11.25 -14.93
N ILE A 109 28.12 -12.27 -14.25
CA ILE A 109 28.58 -12.69 -12.91
C ILE A 109 30.05 -13.09 -12.95
N ALA A 110 30.46 -13.92 -13.91
CA ALA A 110 31.84 -14.38 -14.04
C ALA A 110 32.81 -13.21 -14.25
N LYS A 111 32.49 -12.28 -15.17
CA LYS A 111 33.27 -11.07 -15.43
C LYS A 111 33.33 -10.16 -14.20
N ALA A 112 32.22 -10.01 -13.45
CA ALA A 112 32.21 -9.25 -12.22
C ALA A 112 33.11 -9.87 -11.15
N ARG A 113 33.09 -11.19 -10.98
CA ARG A 113 33.98 -11.90 -10.04
C ARG A 113 35.46 -11.71 -10.39
N GLU A 114 35.83 -11.88 -11.66
CA GLU A 114 37.20 -11.63 -12.12
C GLU A 114 37.63 -10.19 -11.82
N LYS A 115 36.75 -9.21 -12.08
CA LYS A 115 37.01 -7.80 -11.83
C LYS A 115 37.14 -7.49 -10.33
N MET A 116 36.33 -8.10 -9.47
CA MET A 116 36.46 -7.98 -8.00
C MET A 116 37.82 -8.45 -7.52
N GLU A 117 38.25 -9.64 -7.99
CA GLU A 117 39.52 -10.24 -7.59
C GLU A 117 40.71 -9.40 -8.08
N LYS A 118 40.70 -9.02 -9.37
CA LYS A 118 41.79 -8.27 -10.00
C LYS A 118 41.95 -6.85 -9.45
N HIS A 119 40.85 -6.19 -9.11
CA HIS A 119 40.86 -4.76 -8.74
C HIS A 119 40.57 -4.51 -7.26
N HIS A 120 40.34 -5.56 -6.45
CA HIS A 120 39.96 -5.46 -5.03
C HIS A 120 38.79 -4.50 -4.78
N ILE A 121 37.74 -4.62 -5.59
CA ILE A 121 36.51 -3.81 -5.49
C ILE A 121 35.33 -4.65 -5.00
N SER A 122 34.31 -3.98 -4.46
CA SER A 122 33.06 -4.65 -4.05
C SER A 122 32.29 -5.21 -5.24
N TRP A 123 31.38 -6.16 -4.95
CA TRP A 123 30.48 -6.77 -5.92
C TRP A 123 29.69 -5.73 -6.74
N GLN A 124 29.11 -4.73 -6.06
CA GLN A 124 28.36 -3.65 -6.71
C GLN A 124 29.24 -2.88 -7.71
N ARG A 125 30.48 -2.53 -7.34
CA ARG A 125 31.41 -1.82 -8.24
C ARG A 125 31.88 -2.68 -9.41
N ALA A 126 31.90 -3.99 -9.24
CA ALA A 126 32.30 -4.90 -10.30
C ALA A 126 31.23 -5.08 -11.37
N LEU A 127 29.95 -5.03 -11.01
CA LEU A 127 28.83 -5.17 -11.93
C LEU A 127 28.80 -4.03 -12.98
N PRO A 128 28.42 -4.34 -14.24
CA PRO A 128 28.11 -3.32 -15.24
C PRO A 128 26.71 -2.73 -14.97
N GLN A 129 26.42 -1.59 -15.60
CA GLN A 129 25.02 -1.11 -15.66
C GLN A 129 24.18 -2.07 -16.53
N PRO A 130 22.88 -2.27 -16.23
CA PRO A 130 22.11 -1.65 -15.13
C PRO A 130 22.28 -2.31 -13.75
N TYR A 131 22.88 -3.50 -13.68
CA TYR A 131 22.91 -4.33 -12.45
C TYR A 131 23.68 -3.72 -11.27
N ARG A 132 24.52 -2.71 -11.51
CA ARG A 132 25.29 -2.02 -10.46
C ARG A 132 24.40 -1.31 -9.43
N MET A 133 23.26 -0.78 -9.87
CA MET A 133 22.42 0.09 -9.05
C MET A 133 21.32 -0.65 -8.30
N ILE A 134 21.10 -1.93 -8.61
CA ILE A 134 19.99 -2.71 -8.08
C ILE A 134 20.37 -3.30 -6.71
N ASP A 135 19.64 -2.91 -5.67
CA ASP A 135 19.68 -3.58 -4.35
C ASP A 135 18.69 -4.75 -4.31
N PHE A 136 19.10 -5.89 -4.86
CA PHE A 136 18.27 -7.10 -4.91
C PHE A 136 17.80 -7.60 -3.54
N ASP A 137 18.58 -7.39 -2.48
CA ASP A 137 18.21 -7.85 -1.14
C ASP A 137 17.18 -6.90 -0.53
N GLY A 138 17.42 -5.60 -0.62
CA GLY A 138 16.49 -4.57 -0.18
C GLY A 138 15.14 -4.67 -0.88
N ILE A 139 15.13 -4.84 -2.20
CA ILE A 139 13.89 -4.92 -3.00
C ILE A 139 13.10 -6.17 -2.68
N ARG A 140 13.75 -7.34 -2.58
CA ARG A 140 13.07 -8.58 -2.19
C ARG A 140 12.48 -8.47 -0.79
N HIS A 141 13.22 -7.86 0.15
CA HIS A 141 12.73 -7.62 1.50
C HIS A 141 11.53 -6.66 1.52
N ALA A 142 11.60 -5.57 0.77
CA ALA A 142 10.51 -4.60 0.66
C ALA A 142 9.25 -5.23 0.05
N ARG A 143 9.40 -6.04 -1.01
CA ARG A 143 8.29 -6.80 -1.58
C ARG A 143 7.64 -7.70 -0.55
N GLU A 144 8.43 -8.45 0.20
CA GLU A 144 7.91 -9.32 1.28
C GLU A 144 7.14 -8.51 2.33
N GLN A 145 7.70 -7.38 2.78
CA GLN A 145 7.04 -6.49 3.73
C GLN A 145 5.74 -5.91 3.16
N ASN A 146 5.73 -5.49 1.89
CA ASN A 146 4.55 -4.93 1.24
C ASN A 146 3.43 -5.97 1.10
N HIS A 147 3.77 -7.23 0.79
CA HIS A 147 2.83 -8.35 0.80
C HIS A 147 2.27 -8.61 2.20
N GLN A 148 3.12 -8.64 3.22
CA GLN A 148 2.68 -8.85 4.61
C GLN A 148 1.75 -7.72 5.08
N ALA A 149 2.10 -6.46 4.80
CA ALA A 149 1.26 -5.30 5.08
C ALA A 149 -0.09 -5.44 4.39
N TYR A 150 -0.10 -5.75 3.09
CA TYR A 150 -1.32 -5.95 2.31
C TYR A 150 -2.24 -7.02 2.93
N GLN A 151 -1.69 -8.17 3.33
CA GLN A 151 -2.50 -9.23 3.96
C GLN A 151 -3.07 -8.79 5.31
N LEU A 152 -2.30 -8.06 6.12
CA LEU A 152 -2.78 -7.53 7.40
C LEU A 152 -3.89 -6.50 7.22
N ILE A 153 -3.72 -5.56 6.28
CA ILE A 153 -4.73 -4.53 5.95
C ILE A 153 -5.99 -5.20 5.43
N LYS A 154 -5.86 -6.18 4.53
CA LYS A 154 -6.98 -6.96 4.01
C LYS A 154 -7.73 -7.66 5.13
N ALA A 155 -7.03 -8.40 5.99
CA ALA A 155 -7.64 -9.11 7.10
C ALA A 155 -8.31 -8.16 8.11
N PHE A 156 -7.67 -7.04 8.41
CA PHE A 156 -8.22 -5.99 9.26
C PHE A 156 -9.51 -5.41 8.66
N TYR A 157 -9.50 -5.06 7.38
CA TYR A 157 -10.67 -4.52 6.68
C TYR A 157 -11.82 -5.53 6.67
N LEU A 158 -11.57 -6.79 6.35
CA LEU A 158 -12.60 -7.83 6.34
C LEU A 158 -13.23 -8.03 7.72
N LYS A 159 -12.48 -7.81 8.80
CA LYS A 159 -12.98 -7.92 10.18
C LYS A 159 -13.73 -6.68 10.66
N HIS A 160 -13.26 -5.48 10.32
CA HIS A 160 -13.78 -4.22 10.90
C HIS A 160 -14.59 -3.35 9.94
N GLY A 161 -14.59 -3.65 8.64
CA GLY A 161 -15.25 -2.85 7.60
C GLY A 161 -14.63 -1.47 7.37
N ARG A 162 -13.40 -1.24 7.85
CA ARG A 162 -12.64 0.01 7.67
C ARG A 162 -11.15 -0.26 7.49
N LEU A 163 -10.45 0.70 6.90
CA LEU A 163 -8.98 0.69 6.86
C LEU A 163 -8.39 1.04 8.25
N PRO A 164 -7.16 0.59 8.54
CA PRO A 164 -6.42 1.07 9.70
C PRO A 164 -6.11 2.56 9.57
N LEU A 165 -5.96 3.25 10.70
CA LEU A 165 -5.67 4.68 10.78
C LEU A 165 -4.25 5.02 10.32
N SER A 166 -3.31 4.11 10.56
CA SER A 166 -1.91 4.29 10.20
C SER A 166 -1.28 2.96 9.85
N LEU A 167 -0.36 3.00 8.89
CA LEU A 167 0.59 1.93 8.62
C LEU A 167 1.97 2.27 9.20
N TYR A 168 2.24 3.51 9.58
CA TYR A 168 3.57 3.90 10.02
C TYR A 168 3.96 3.20 11.33
N GLY A 169 4.95 2.29 11.25
CA GLY A 169 5.39 1.49 12.41
C GLY A 169 4.69 0.12 12.54
N TRP A 170 3.84 -0.27 11.59
CA TRP A 170 3.14 -1.57 11.60
C TRP A 170 4.12 -2.75 11.74
N GLY A 171 5.24 -2.71 11.02
CA GLY A 171 6.23 -3.79 11.01
C GLY A 171 6.84 -4.02 12.40
N LYS A 172 7.06 -2.95 13.17
CA LYS A 172 7.52 -3.06 14.55
C LYS A 172 6.43 -3.62 15.47
N ALA A 173 5.18 -3.23 15.25
CA ALA A 173 4.05 -3.70 16.07
C ALA A 173 3.83 -5.20 15.93
N VAL A 174 4.05 -5.76 14.74
CA VAL A 174 3.88 -7.20 14.48
C VAL A 174 5.17 -8.00 14.61
N ALA A 175 6.28 -7.36 14.97
CA ALA A 175 7.57 -8.01 15.15
C ALA A 175 7.48 -9.06 16.27
N GLY A 176 7.72 -10.33 15.92
CA GLY A 176 7.64 -11.46 16.85
C GLY A 176 6.29 -12.19 16.87
N ALA A 177 5.34 -11.81 16.00
CA ALA A 177 4.13 -12.61 15.81
C ALA A 177 4.49 -13.99 15.22
N GLU A 178 4.04 -15.05 15.89
CA GLU A 178 4.35 -16.44 15.50
C GLU A 178 3.53 -16.93 14.31
N ASN A 179 2.42 -16.28 14.00
CA ASN A 179 1.51 -16.62 12.91
C ASN A 179 0.63 -15.43 12.50
N SER A 180 -0.13 -15.57 11.42
CA SER A 180 -1.00 -14.52 10.88
C SER A 180 -2.08 -14.03 11.84
N SER A 181 -2.60 -14.90 12.72
CA SER A 181 -3.60 -14.51 13.72
C SER A 181 -2.98 -13.63 14.81
N ALA A 182 -1.78 -13.98 15.29
CA ALA A 182 -1.04 -13.17 16.26
C ALA A 182 -0.63 -11.82 15.64
N ALA A 183 -0.21 -11.82 14.38
CA ALA A 183 0.15 -10.60 13.65
C ALA A 183 -1.06 -9.67 13.51
N LEU A 184 -2.23 -10.20 13.15
CA LEU A 184 -3.46 -9.39 13.08
C LEU A 184 -3.84 -8.82 14.46
N ALA A 185 -3.77 -9.62 15.52
CA ALA A 185 -4.10 -9.13 16.87
C ALA A 185 -3.15 -8.02 17.34
N ALA A 186 -1.84 -8.16 17.08
CA ALA A 186 -0.86 -7.11 17.38
C ALA A 186 -1.10 -5.84 16.54
N PHE A 187 -1.43 -6.01 15.26
CA PHE A 187 -1.77 -4.91 14.37
C PHE A 187 -3.04 -4.16 14.83
N GLU A 188 -4.04 -4.88 15.32
CA GLU A 188 -5.25 -4.28 15.91
C GLU A 188 -4.97 -3.46 17.16
N GLN A 189 -4.11 -3.95 18.06
CA GLN A 189 -3.69 -3.20 19.24
C GLN A 189 -2.95 -1.92 18.85
N PHE A 190 -2.11 -2.00 17.83
CA PHE A 190 -1.42 -0.84 17.27
C PHE A 190 -2.38 0.18 16.68
N ASP A 191 -3.39 -0.24 15.90
CA ASP A 191 -4.41 0.65 15.36
C ASP A 191 -5.21 1.36 16.47
N GLN A 192 -5.61 0.62 17.51
CA GLN A 192 -6.30 1.19 18.68
C GLN A 192 -5.45 2.22 19.42
N ALA A 193 -4.14 1.98 19.57
CA ALA A 193 -3.23 2.93 20.19
C ALA A 193 -3.14 4.23 19.38
N ASN A 194 -3.06 4.13 18.04
CA ASN A 194 -3.06 5.28 17.14
C ASN A 194 -4.38 6.06 17.22
N GLU A 195 -5.51 5.36 17.33
CA GLU A 195 -6.83 6.00 17.50
C GLU A 195 -6.89 6.83 18.79
N GLN A 196 -6.42 6.26 19.90
CA GLN A 196 -6.35 6.97 21.19
C GLN A 196 -5.44 8.19 21.13
N GLU A 197 -4.30 8.08 20.45
CA GLU A 197 -3.37 9.19 20.27
C GLU A 197 -3.96 10.29 19.39
N TYR A 198 -4.60 9.93 18.28
CA TYR A 198 -5.29 10.87 17.39
C TYR A 198 -6.39 11.64 18.13
N VAL A 199 -7.20 10.92 18.91
CA VAL A 199 -8.25 11.52 19.76
C VAL A 199 -7.65 12.49 20.78
N ARG A 200 -6.56 12.11 21.45
CA ARG A 200 -5.89 12.95 22.45
C ARG A 200 -5.38 14.27 21.87
N HIS A 201 -4.84 14.25 20.65
CA HIS A 201 -4.26 15.44 20.03
C HIS A 201 -5.28 16.33 19.32
N ASN A 202 -6.40 15.77 18.84
CA ASN A 202 -7.32 16.49 17.97
C ASN A 202 -8.69 16.81 18.59
N MET A 203 -9.01 16.29 19.78
CA MET A 203 -10.24 16.71 20.48
C MET A 203 -10.01 17.98 21.30
N PRO A 204 -10.90 18.99 21.20
CA PRO A 204 -10.82 20.16 22.04
C PRO A 204 -10.93 19.74 23.51
N ALA A 205 -10.09 20.34 24.36
CA ALA A 205 -10.18 20.13 25.80
C ALA A 205 -11.62 20.39 26.26
N PRO A 206 -12.20 19.55 27.14
CA PRO A 206 -13.56 19.75 27.61
C PRO A 206 -13.67 21.18 28.15
N THR A 207 -14.60 21.96 27.58
CA THR A 207 -14.87 23.31 28.03
C THR A 207 -15.21 23.23 29.51
N LYS A 208 -14.40 23.89 30.36
CA LYS A 208 -14.68 23.97 31.79
C LYS A 208 -16.15 24.39 31.97
N PRO A 209 -16.95 23.69 32.79
CA PRO A 209 -18.32 24.10 33.03
C PRO A 209 -18.30 25.56 33.51
N SER A 210 -18.96 26.46 32.77
CA SER A 210 -19.07 27.85 33.19
C SER A 210 -19.79 27.84 34.53
N CYS A 211 -19.10 28.27 35.58
CA CYS A 211 -19.68 28.41 36.90
C CYS A 211 -20.76 29.51 36.79
N CYS A 212 -22.01 29.13 36.55
CA CYS A 212 -23.15 30.01 36.69
C CYS A 212 -23.19 30.48 38.15
N LYS A 213 -22.67 31.68 38.39
CA LYS A 213 -22.95 32.41 39.63
C LYS A 213 -24.42 32.82 39.54
N THR A 214 -25.28 32.06 40.20
CA THR A 214 -26.64 32.48 40.50
C THR A 214 -26.55 33.74 41.38
N GLN A 215 -26.66 34.93 40.78
CA GLN A 215 -26.93 36.14 41.53
C GLN A 215 -28.42 36.15 41.86
N ALA A 216 -28.73 35.85 43.12
CA ALA A 216 -30.04 36.12 43.70
C ALA A 216 -30.23 37.64 43.74
N ALA A 217 -31.08 38.16 42.84
CA ALA A 217 -31.56 39.53 42.92
C ALA A 217 -32.63 39.60 44.01
N SER A 218 -32.27 40.15 45.17
CA SER A 218 -33.20 40.61 46.19
C SER A 218 -33.94 41.85 45.68
N ALA A 219 -35.24 41.71 45.40
CA ALA A 219 -36.12 42.83 45.09
C ALA A 219 -36.46 43.65 46.36
N PRO A 220 -36.38 45.00 46.35
CA PRO A 220 -36.96 45.82 47.40
C PRO A 220 -38.46 46.06 47.14
N ILE A 221 -39.26 45.74 48.15
CA ILE A 221 -40.69 46.06 48.23
C ILE A 221 -40.81 47.56 48.52
N SER A 222 -41.28 48.36 47.57
CA SER A 222 -41.76 49.73 47.85
C SER A 222 -43.24 49.68 48.28
N LYS A 223 -43.50 50.08 49.51
CA LYS A 223 -44.83 50.51 49.99
C LYS A 223 -44.91 52.04 49.94
N HIS A 224 -46.14 52.53 49.94
CA HIS A 224 -46.64 53.92 49.85
C HIS A 224 -47.03 54.32 48.42
N GLY A 225 -48.27 54.71 48.13
CA GLY A 225 -49.23 55.43 48.99
C GLY A 225 -49.14 56.90 48.66
#